data_AF-A0A199VDM8-F1
#
_entry.id   AF-A0A199VDM8-F1
#
_cell.length_a   1.000
_cell.length_b   1.000
_cell.length_c   1.000
_cell.angle_alpha   90.00
_cell.angle_beta   90.00
_cell.angle_gamma   90.00
#
_symmetry.space_group_name_H-M   'P 1'
#
loop_
_entity.id
_entity.type
_entity.pdbx_description
1 polymer ?
#
loop_
_entity_poly.entity_id
_entity_poly.type
_entity_poly.pdbx_seq_one_letter_code
_entity_poly.pdbx_strand_id
1 'polypeptide(L)'
;AFHGVLTQRLTENYPRGNKELRGSFFNVHGPQDTMGWFSDHGVPLKTEDDGRVFPVSNSSASIVDCLLNEAKRVGVSLQTGKVVSSTSVVGNGKFLLKVEKRTIDFVEHLEATYVLVATGSSKQGYSIAAQLGHSIIDPMPSLFTFKIEDAQLATLSGVGPMLVTHWGLSGPVILRLSAWGARELFRANYTGMLLVDFVPGIHIEEVKSILFHHKDQFAKHKASNSFPLAFGLVKRFWRFLLEKEGLDGDMLWSSIPKSNLISIALLLKQYSFKVVGKGQFKDEFVTAGGVPLSEISLNTMESKKQPNLFFAGEVLNIDGITGGFNFQNAWTGGYIAGTSIGTLASSYLMREVS
;
A
#
# COMPACT_ATOMS: atom_id res chain seq x y z
N ALA A 1 -11.25 -4.72 -25.71
CA ALA A 1 -12.30 -4.79 -24.67
C ALA A 1 -11.80 -5.45 -23.38
N PHE A 2 -11.23 -6.67 -23.42
CA PHE A 2 -10.73 -7.38 -22.23
C PHE A 2 -9.59 -6.67 -21.46
N HIS A 3 -8.63 -6.05 -22.16
CA HIS A 3 -7.54 -5.31 -21.53
C HIS A 3 -8.03 -4.10 -20.71
N GLY A 4 -9.02 -3.34 -21.21
CA GLY A 4 -9.53 -2.15 -20.52
C GLY A 4 -10.26 -2.45 -19.19
N VAL A 5 -10.95 -3.59 -19.11
CA VAL A 5 -11.66 -4.01 -17.88
C VAL A 5 -10.67 -4.45 -16.79
N LEU A 6 -9.55 -5.08 -17.17
CA LEU A 6 -8.50 -5.47 -16.24
C LEU A 6 -7.74 -4.25 -15.70
N THR A 7 -7.40 -3.28 -16.58
CA THR A 7 -6.77 -2.02 -16.18
C THR A 7 -7.64 -1.22 -15.21
N GLN A 8 -8.96 -1.15 -15.47
CA GLN A 8 -9.89 -0.45 -14.58
C GLN A 8 -9.87 -1.05 -13.17
N ARG A 9 -9.96 -2.39 -13.05
CA ARG A 9 -9.91 -3.09 -11.75
C ARG A 9 -8.57 -2.94 -11.02
N LEU A 10 -7.45 -2.86 -11.74
CA LEU A 10 -6.14 -2.62 -11.13
C LEU A 10 -6.06 -1.21 -10.52
N THR A 11 -6.50 -0.19 -11.26
CA THR A 11 -6.41 1.21 -10.81
C THR A 11 -7.23 1.50 -9.56
N GLU A 12 -8.32 0.77 -9.32
CA GLU A 12 -9.15 0.85 -8.11
C GLU A 12 -8.39 0.53 -6.82
N ASN A 13 -7.23 -0.11 -6.92
CA ASN A 13 -6.35 -0.42 -5.79
C ASN A 13 -5.35 0.69 -5.47
N TYR A 14 -5.39 1.82 -6.19
CA TYR A 14 -4.54 2.97 -5.97
C TYR A 14 -5.34 4.12 -5.37
N PRO A 15 -5.24 4.40 -4.07
CA PRO A 15 -5.81 5.62 -3.47
C PRO A 15 -5.34 6.91 -4.18
N ARG A 16 -4.05 6.99 -4.56
CA ARG A 16 -3.48 8.11 -5.31
C ARG A 16 -2.96 7.61 -6.65
N GLY A 17 -3.21 8.38 -7.71
CA GLY A 17 -2.88 7.99 -9.09
C GLY A 17 -3.97 7.19 -9.80
N ASN A 18 -5.07 6.83 -9.13
CA ASN A 18 -6.16 6.04 -9.73
C ASN A 18 -6.59 6.54 -11.12
N LYS A 19 -6.87 7.84 -11.23
CA LYS A 19 -7.42 8.43 -12.46
C LYS A 19 -6.38 8.46 -13.57
N GLU A 20 -5.17 8.85 -13.22
CA GLU A 20 -4.05 9.04 -14.12
C GLU A 20 -3.53 7.70 -14.67
N LEU A 21 -3.55 6.64 -13.86
CA LEU A 21 -3.09 5.31 -14.22
C LEU A 21 -4.08 4.49 -15.07
N ARG A 22 -5.32 4.98 -15.26
CA ARG A 22 -6.32 4.32 -16.15
C ARG A 22 -5.94 4.36 -17.63
N GLY A 23 -5.00 5.24 -18.00
CA GLY A 23 -4.56 5.42 -19.37
C GLY A 23 -3.60 4.33 -19.85
N SER A 24 -2.71 4.74 -20.75
CA SER A 24 -1.66 3.93 -21.38
C SER A 24 -0.63 3.35 -20.42
N PHE A 25 -0.57 3.79 -19.16
CA PHE A 25 0.47 3.41 -18.20
C PHE A 25 0.64 1.88 -18.11
N PHE A 26 -0.45 1.16 -17.84
CA PHE A 26 -0.41 -0.32 -17.80
C PHE A 26 -0.50 -1.00 -19.17
N ASN A 27 -0.70 -0.25 -20.25
CA ASN A 27 -0.69 -0.81 -21.60
C ASN A 27 0.73 -0.95 -22.17
N VAL A 28 1.71 -0.20 -21.63
CA VAL A 28 3.11 -0.29 -22.06
C VAL A 28 3.85 -1.43 -21.34
N HIS A 29 3.58 -1.61 -20.05
CA HIS A 29 4.14 -2.70 -19.25
C HIS A 29 3.20 -3.02 -18.08
N GLY A 30 2.30 -4.00 -18.27
CA GLY A 30 1.33 -4.41 -17.27
C GLY A 30 1.81 -5.59 -16.41
N PRO A 31 0.95 -6.10 -15.51
CA PRO A 31 1.31 -7.23 -14.64
C PRO A 31 1.74 -8.49 -15.40
N GLN A 32 1.11 -8.79 -16.54
CA GLN A 32 1.48 -9.96 -17.35
C GLN A 32 2.86 -9.80 -17.98
N ASP A 33 3.22 -8.60 -18.43
CA ASP A 33 4.55 -8.31 -18.96
C ASP A 33 5.61 -8.43 -17.86
N THR A 34 5.33 -7.92 -16.66
CA THR A 34 6.20 -8.07 -15.49
C THR A 34 6.39 -9.54 -15.12
N MET A 35 5.31 -10.33 -15.08
CA MET A 35 5.37 -11.75 -14.76
C MET A 35 6.15 -12.55 -15.81
N GLY A 36 5.92 -12.25 -17.10
CA GLY A 36 6.66 -12.83 -18.21
C GLY A 36 8.15 -12.51 -18.09
N TRP A 37 8.50 -11.24 -17.87
CA TRP A 37 9.88 -10.81 -17.74
C TRP A 37 10.63 -11.57 -16.63
N PHE A 38 10.07 -11.68 -15.42
CA PHE A 38 10.72 -12.44 -14.35
C PHE A 38 10.85 -13.93 -14.67
N SER A 39 9.84 -14.52 -15.31
CA SER A 39 9.87 -15.94 -15.70
C SER A 39 10.96 -16.20 -16.75
N ASP A 40 11.07 -15.31 -17.74
CA ASP A 40 12.09 -15.36 -18.81
C ASP A 40 13.52 -15.17 -18.26
N HIS A 41 13.65 -14.51 -17.11
CA HIS A 41 14.93 -14.30 -16.41
C HIS A 41 15.15 -15.30 -15.26
N GLY A 42 14.45 -16.44 -15.29
CA GLY A 42 14.73 -17.57 -14.40
C GLY A 42 14.12 -17.48 -13.00
N VAL A 43 13.15 -16.58 -12.79
CA VAL A 43 12.38 -16.49 -11.55
C VAL A 43 10.96 -17.01 -11.78
N PRO A 44 10.70 -18.32 -11.58
CA PRO A 44 9.35 -18.86 -11.70
C PRO A 44 8.44 -18.22 -10.65
N LEU A 45 7.23 -17.85 -11.07
CA LEU A 45 6.22 -17.19 -10.24
C LEU A 45 5.03 -18.11 -9.98
N LYS A 46 4.37 -17.88 -8.85
CA LYS A 46 3.07 -18.48 -8.49
C LYS A 46 2.07 -17.39 -8.14
N THR A 47 0.82 -17.62 -8.48
CA THR A 47 -0.31 -16.75 -8.12
C THR A 47 -1.13 -17.43 -7.04
N GLU A 48 -1.40 -16.72 -5.94
CA GLU A 48 -2.29 -17.18 -4.87
C GLU A 48 -3.76 -16.91 -5.22
N ASP A 49 -4.69 -17.53 -4.49
CA ASP A 49 -6.13 -17.44 -4.74
C ASP A 49 -6.67 -16.00 -4.69
N ASP A 50 -6.00 -15.11 -3.97
CA ASP A 50 -6.35 -13.69 -3.87
C ASP A 50 -5.71 -12.82 -4.97
N GLY A 51 -5.03 -13.44 -5.93
CA GLY A 51 -4.40 -12.79 -7.08
C GLY A 51 -3.02 -12.22 -6.83
N ARG A 52 -2.47 -12.35 -5.62
CA ARG A 52 -1.09 -11.94 -5.33
C ARG A 52 -0.10 -12.87 -6.00
N VAL A 53 1.00 -12.31 -6.48
CA VAL A 53 2.05 -13.04 -7.20
C VAL A 53 3.32 -13.05 -6.38
N PHE A 54 3.91 -14.23 -6.21
CA PHE A 54 5.14 -14.45 -5.45
C PHE A 54 6.12 -15.31 -6.25
N PRO A 55 7.44 -15.18 -6.00
CA PRO A 55 8.38 -16.17 -6.52
C PRO A 55 8.08 -17.53 -5.90
N VAL A 56 8.19 -18.60 -6.69
CA VAL A 56 8.00 -19.99 -6.21
C VAL A 56 8.95 -20.33 -5.06
N SER A 57 10.14 -19.70 -5.04
CA SER A 57 11.13 -19.83 -3.96
C SER A 57 10.67 -19.28 -2.60
N ASN A 58 9.60 -18.48 -2.56
CA ASN A 58 9.17 -17.70 -1.39
C ASN A 58 10.28 -16.80 -0.81
N SER A 59 11.24 -16.36 -1.63
CA SER A 59 12.35 -15.51 -1.20
C SER A 59 12.40 -14.21 -2.00
N SER A 60 12.42 -13.08 -1.29
CA SER A 60 12.64 -11.76 -1.92
C SER A 60 14.02 -11.65 -2.57
N ALA A 61 15.01 -12.41 -2.08
CA ALA A 61 16.34 -12.45 -2.67
C ALA A 61 16.31 -12.92 -4.14
N SER A 62 15.43 -13.85 -4.51
CA SER A 62 15.29 -14.29 -5.90
C SER A 62 14.96 -13.15 -6.87
N ILE A 63 14.13 -12.19 -6.43
CA ILE A 63 13.77 -11.02 -7.23
C ILE A 63 14.94 -10.03 -7.30
N VAL A 64 15.58 -9.77 -6.16
CA VAL A 64 16.73 -8.84 -6.06
C VAL A 64 17.91 -9.34 -6.89
N ASP A 65 18.28 -10.61 -6.74
CA ASP A 65 19.40 -11.23 -7.44
C ASP A 65 19.16 -11.27 -8.95
N CYS A 66 17.93 -11.55 -9.39
CA CYS A 66 17.54 -11.48 -10.80
C CYS A 66 17.81 -10.09 -11.38
N LEU A 67 17.32 -9.03 -10.74
CA LEU A 67 17.50 -7.64 -11.20
C LEU A 67 18.99 -7.23 -11.19
N LEU A 68 19.74 -7.58 -10.15
CA LEU A 68 21.16 -7.25 -10.04
C LEU A 68 22.02 -8.00 -11.07
N ASN A 69 21.73 -9.28 -11.29
CA ASN A 69 22.43 -10.09 -12.29
C ASN A 69 22.14 -9.59 -13.69
N GLU A 70 20.89 -9.21 -13.99
CA GLU A 70 20.51 -8.68 -15.28
C GLU A 70 21.16 -7.31 -15.55
N ALA A 71 21.14 -6.40 -14.56
CA ALA A 71 21.84 -5.13 -14.62
C ALA A 71 23.34 -5.33 -14.89
N LYS A 72 23.99 -6.27 -14.19
CA LYS A 72 25.40 -6.61 -14.41
C LYS A 72 25.64 -7.20 -15.81
N ARG A 73 24.76 -8.09 -16.28
CA ARG A 73 24.85 -8.76 -17.59
C ARG A 73 24.84 -7.76 -18.75
N VAL A 74 24.01 -6.73 -18.66
CA VAL A 74 23.88 -5.69 -19.71
C VAL A 74 24.85 -4.51 -19.51
N GLY A 75 25.75 -4.59 -18.54
CA GLY A 75 26.82 -3.61 -18.34
C GLY A 75 26.44 -2.37 -17.51
N VAL A 76 25.36 -2.41 -16.73
CA VAL A 76 25.02 -1.33 -15.79
C VAL A 76 26.07 -1.24 -14.68
N SER A 77 26.63 -0.04 -14.49
CA SER A 77 27.53 0.25 -13.37
C SER A 77 26.74 0.67 -12.13
N LEU A 78 26.71 -0.20 -11.11
CA LEU A 78 26.07 0.09 -9.83
C LEU A 78 27.08 0.63 -8.81
N GLN A 79 26.80 1.80 -8.24
CA GLN A 79 27.67 2.48 -7.27
C GLN A 79 26.97 2.61 -5.91
N THR A 80 27.25 1.67 -4.99
CA THR A 80 26.66 1.67 -3.64
C THR A 80 27.44 2.54 -2.65
N GLY A 81 26.82 2.92 -1.53
CA GLY A 81 27.47 3.73 -0.49
C GLY A 81 27.67 5.21 -0.86
N LYS A 82 27.13 5.62 -2.02
CA LYS A 82 27.09 7.00 -2.51
C LYS A 82 25.71 7.62 -2.29
N VAL A 83 25.67 8.93 -2.05
CA VAL A 83 24.44 9.74 -1.92
C VAL A 83 24.56 10.92 -2.87
N VAL A 84 23.53 11.16 -3.69
CA VAL A 84 23.41 12.40 -4.46
C VAL A 84 22.85 13.47 -3.52
N SER A 85 23.69 14.42 -3.08
CA SER A 85 23.32 15.43 -2.08
C SER A 85 22.68 16.67 -2.69
N SER A 86 23.03 17.02 -3.93
CA SER A 86 22.39 18.08 -4.70
C SER A 86 22.48 17.86 -6.20
N THR A 87 21.61 18.54 -6.94
CA THR A 87 21.60 18.56 -8.40
C THR A 87 21.35 19.98 -8.91
N SER A 88 21.92 20.32 -10.05
CA SER A 88 21.61 21.55 -10.80
C SER A 88 21.68 21.28 -12.30
N VAL A 89 21.18 22.21 -13.10
CA VAL A 89 21.34 22.20 -14.57
C VAL A 89 22.46 23.17 -14.94
N VAL A 90 23.40 22.72 -15.76
CA VAL A 90 24.52 23.53 -16.27
C VAL A 90 24.20 24.09 -17.67
N GLY A 91 24.97 25.08 -18.14
CA GLY A 91 24.65 25.87 -19.35
C GLY A 91 24.51 25.09 -20.66
N ASN A 92 24.98 23.84 -20.72
CA ASN A 92 24.81 22.93 -21.86
C ASN A 92 23.53 22.06 -21.76
N GLY A 93 22.68 22.29 -20.76
CA GLY A 93 21.45 21.54 -20.52
C GLY A 93 21.64 20.22 -19.78
N LYS A 94 22.88 19.83 -19.43
CA LYS A 94 23.17 18.64 -18.62
C LYS A 94 22.91 18.88 -17.14
N PHE A 95 22.77 17.78 -16.41
CA PHE A 95 22.69 17.78 -14.95
C PHE A 95 24.09 17.69 -14.34
N LEU A 96 24.36 18.51 -13.33
CA LEU A 96 25.53 18.39 -12.48
C LEU A 96 25.09 17.83 -11.13
N LEU A 97 25.52 16.60 -10.83
CA LEU A 97 25.19 15.89 -9.61
C LEU A 97 26.36 16.00 -8.62
N LYS A 98 26.07 16.45 -7.39
CA LYS A 98 27.02 16.36 -6.28
C LYS A 98 26.81 15.04 -5.56
N VAL A 99 27.85 14.22 -5.50
CA VAL A 99 27.82 12.87 -4.95
C VAL A 99 28.78 12.75 -3.78
N GLU A 100 28.29 12.25 -2.66
CA GLU A 100 29.04 12.12 -1.41
C GLU A 100 29.12 10.65 -0.98
N LYS A 101 30.23 10.24 -0.35
CA LYS A 101 30.33 8.92 0.30
C LYS A 101 29.98 9.03 1.77
N ARG A 102 29.20 8.09 2.29
CA ARG A 102 28.71 8.14 3.68
C ARG A 102 29.81 8.01 4.75
N THR A 103 30.96 7.46 4.41
CA THR A 103 31.97 7.02 5.39
C THR A 103 33.25 7.86 5.40
N ILE A 104 33.44 8.76 4.44
CA ILE A 104 34.65 9.55 4.25
C ILE A 104 34.24 10.91 3.68
N ASP A 105 34.94 11.99 4.05
CA ASP A 105 34.84 13.31 3.41
C ASP A 105 35.29 13.24 1.95
N PHE A 106 34.39 12.77 1.09
CA PHE A 106 34.59 12.62 -0.35
C PHE A 106 33.41 13.23 -1.07
N VAL A 107 33.71 14.20 -1.95
CA VAL A 107 32.74 14.86 -2.84
C VAL A 107 33.20 14.65 -4.28
N GLU A 108 32.30 14.13 -5.09
CA GLU A 108 32.47 13.93 -6.53
C GLU A 108 31.38 14.70 -7.27
N HIS A 109 31.73 15.26 -8.43
CA HIS A 109 30.78 15.90 -9.32
C HIS A 109 30.63 15.07 -10.59
N LEU A 110 29.41 14.68 -10.92
CA LEU A 110 29.08 13.90 -12.12
C LEU A 110 28.21 14.72 -13.05
N GLU A 111 28.57 14.77 -14.32
CA GLU A 111 27.68 15.28 -15.37
C GLU A 111 26.84 14.15 -15.96
N ALA A 112 25.54 14.37 -16.10
CA ALA A 112 24.62 13.44 -16.73
C ALA A 112 23.73 14.15 -17.75
N THR A 113 23.52 13.54 -18.92
CA THR A 113 22.56 14.04 -19.91
C THR A 113 21.12 13.73 -19.49
N TYR A 114 20.91 12.53 -18.92
CA TYR A 114 19.60 12.05 -18.48
C TYR A 114 19.67 11.66 -17.00
N VAL A 115 18.64 11.99 -16.23
CA VAL A 115 18.53 11.63 -14.81
C VAL A 115 17.18 10.95 -14.56
N LEU A 116 17.20 9.79 -13.91
CA LEU A 116 16.01 9.12 -13.39
C LEU A 116 16.03 9.17 -11.86
N VAL A 117 15.02 9.80 -11.27
CA VAL A 117 14.79 9.76 -9.82
C VAL A 117 13.84 8.60 -9.51
N ALA A 118 14.38 7.52 -8.93
CA ALA A 118 13.64 6.32 -8.53
C ALA A 118 13.94 5.92 -7.07
N THR A 119 14.06 6.92 -6.20
CA THR A 119 14.60 6.79 -4.83
C THR A 119 13.60 6.26 -3.80
N GLY A 120 12.41 5.84 -4.23
CA GLY A 120 11.28 5.60 -3.34
C GLY A 120 10.87 6.87 -2.57
N SER A 121 10.41 6.70 -1.34
CA SER A 121 9.96 7.79 -0.44
C SER A 121 11.08 8.53 0.30
N SER A 122 12.30 8.50 -0.22
CA SER A 122 13.45 9.18 0.38
C SER A 122 13.31 10.71 0.35
N LYS A 123 13.54 11.36 1.49
CA LYS A 123 13.63 12.84 1.60
C LYS A 123 14.62 13.44 0.59
N GLN A 124 15.72 12.73 0.32
CA GLN A 124 16.72 13.17 -0.64
C GLN A 124 16.16 13.22 -2.06
N GLY A 125 15.33 12.25 -2.45
CA GLY A 125 14.65 12.24 -3.76
C GLY A 125 13.72 13.43 -3.93
N TYR A 126 12.94 13.76 -2.90
CA TYR A 126 12.08 14.94 -2.90
C TYR A 126 12.87 16.25 -2.96
N SER A 127 14.01 16.32 -2.26
CA SER A 127 14.91 17.48 -2.33
C SER A 127 15.49 17.67 -3.72
N ILE A 128 15.95 16.58 -4.37
CA ILE A 128 16.43 16.59 -5.76
C ILE A 128 15.32 17.07 -6.71
N ALA A 129 14.11 16.53 -6.57
CA ALA A 129 12.96 16.94 -7.39
C ALA A 129 12.67 18.45 -7.24
N ALA A 130 12.67 18.96 -6.01
CA ALA A 130 12.45 20.37 -5.73
C ALA A 130 13.55 21.28 -6.29
N GLN A 131 14.83 20.87 -6.19
CA GLN A 131 15.96 21.59 -6.80
C GLN A 131 15.83 21.70 -8.33
N LEU A 132 15.14 20.74 -8.97
CA LEU A 132 14.85 20.71 -10.40
C LEU A 132 13.47 21.29 -10.75
N GLY A 133 12.86 22.07 -9.86
CA GLY A 133 11.65 22.86 -10.13
C GLY A 133 10.32 22.14 -9.92
N HIS A 134 10.32 20.92 -9.37
CA HIS A 134 9.09 20.20 -9.06
C HIS A 134 8.48 20.63 -7.73
N SER A 135 7.15 20.63 -7.67
CA SER A 135 6.46 20.72 -6.39
C SER A 135 6.43 19.35 -5.71
N ILE A 136 6.31 19.33 -4.39
CA ILE A 136 6.19 18.10 -3.60
C ILE A 136 4.89 18.16 -2.82
N ILE A 137 4.01 17.20 -3.07
CA ILE A 137 2.84 16.98 -2.22
C ILE A 137 3.35 16.37 -0.93
N ASP A 138 3.04 17.00 0.22
CA ASP A 138 3.60 16.60 1.51
C ASP A 138 3.50 15.07 1.73
N PRO A 139 4.65 14.40 1.88
CA PRO A 139 4.70 12.96 2.09
C PRO A 139 4.21 12.61 3.49
N MET A 140 3.39 11.57 3.58
CA MET A 140 2.83 11.07 4.83
C MET A 140 2.66 9.56 4.80
N PRO A 141 2.65 8.92 5.99
CA PRO A 141 2.38 7.49 6.12
C PRO A 141 1.08 7.07 5.41
N SER A 142 1.15 5.98 4.66
CA SER A 142 0.03 5.22 4.09
C SER A 142 0.21 3.75 4.48
N LEU A 143 -0.89 2.97 4.46
CA LEU A 143 -0.88 1.56 4.87
C LEU A 143 -0.21 1.36 6.24
N PHE A 144 -0.87 1.80 7.31
CA PHE A 144 -0.37 1.66 8.67
C PHE A 144 -1.45 1.13 9.61
N THR A 145 -1.02 0.53 10.71
CA THR A 145 -1.91 -0.01 11.74
C THR A 145 -2.40 1.11 12.67
N PHE A 146 -3.54 0.94 13.32
CA PHE A 146 -4.05 1.89 14.31
C PHE A 146 -3.69 1.47 15.73
N LYS A 147 -3.19 2.40 16.53
CA LYS A 147 -3.00 2.21 17.96
C LYS A 147 -4.32 2.47 18.67
N ILE A 148 -4.81 1.47 19.40
CA ILE A 148 -6.07 1.54 20.15
C ILE A 148 -5.77 1.38 21.64
N GLU A 149 -6.37 2.23 22.47
CA GLU A 149 -6.38 2.06 23.93
C GLU A 149 -7.67 1.34 24.35
N ASP A 150 -7.65 0.01 24.30
CA ASP A 150 -8.73 -0.83 24.83
C ASP A 150 -8.14 -2.11 25.41
N ALA A 151 -8.19 -2.24 26.74
CA ALA A 151 -7.65 -3.39 27.46
C ALA A 151 -8.37 -4.71 27.11
N GLN A 152 -9.63 -4.63 26.67
CA GLN A 152 -10.44 -5.80 26.34
C GLN A 152 -10.19 -6.30 24.92
N LEU A 153 -9.64 -5.45 24.03
CA LEU A 153 -9.25 -5.87 22.67
C LEU A 153 -8.07 -6.84 22.67
N ALA A 154 -7.11 -6.70 23.59
CA ALA A 154 -5.89 -7.51 23.61
C ALA A 154 -6.17 -9.03 23.69
N THR A 155 -7.35 -9.42 24.18
CA THR A 155 -7.78 -10.83 24.30
C THR A 155 -8.25 -11.46 22.98
N LEU A 156 -8.41 -10.67 21.90
CA LEU A 156 -9.02 -11.10 20.64
C LEU A 156 -8.02 -11.42 19.50
N SER A 157 -6.72 -11.38 19.78
CA SER A 157 -5.64 -11.45 18.78
C SER A 157 -5.80 -12.54 17.70
N GLY A 158 -5.65 -12.16 16.42
CA GLY A 158 -5.42 -13.09 15.29
C GLY A 158 -6.65 -13.70 14.57
N VAL A 159 -7.74 -12.97 14.33
CA VAL A 159 -8.87 -13.46 13.48
C VAL A 159 -9.39 -12.35 12.59
N GLY A 160 -9.66 -12.70 11.34
CA GLY A 160 -10.44 -11.91 10.41
C GLY A 160 -9.60 -10.95 9.54
N PRO A 161 -10.21 -10.33 8.53
CA PRO A 161 -9.56 -9.34 7.67
C PRO A 161 -9.24 -8.02 8.40
N MET A 162 -9.79 -7.83 9.60
CA MET A 162 -9.28 -6.91 10.62
C MET A 162 -8.58 -7.74 11.70
N LEU A 163 -7.29 -7.52 11.90
CA LEU A 163 -6.51 -8.23 12.90
C LEU A 163 -6.40 -7.41 14.18
N VAL A 164 -6.78 -8.00 15.30
CA VAL A 164 -6.48 -7.43 16.62
C VAL A 164 -5.05 -7.79 17.00
N THR A 165 -4.26 -6.84 17.50
CA THR A 165 -2.89 -7.01 17.97
C THR A 165 -2.75 -6.56 19.42
N HIS A 166 -1.57 -6.75 20.04
CA HIS A 166 -1.31 -6.33 21.42
C HIS A 166 -1.35 -4.81 21.64
N TRP A 167 -1.32 -4.01 20.57
CA TRP A 167 -1.25 -2.54 20.62
C TRP A 167 -2.36 -1.83 19.84
N GLY A 168 -3.21 -2.58 19.12
CA GLY A 168 -4.35 -2.01 18.41
C GLY A 168 -4.86 -2.90 17.29
N LEU A 169 -5.14 -2.29 16.12
CA LEU A 169 -5.80 -2.93 14.99
C LEU A 169 -4.93 -2.87 13.73
N SER A 170 -4.90 -3.98 13.00
CA SER A 170 -4.14 -4.22 11.77
C SER A 170 -4.99 -5.04 10.78
N GLY A 171 -4.34 -5.67 9.82
CA GLY A 171 -4.97 -6.50 8.79
C GLY A 171 -5.45 -5.70 7.57
N PRO A 172 -5.80 -6.38 6.47
CA PRO A 172 -6.15 -5.77 5.20
C PRO A 172 -7.17 -4.62 5.29
N VAL A 173 -8.18 -4.73 6.16
CA VAL A 173 -9.23 -3.69 6.31
C VAL A 173 -8.67 -2.40 6.89
N ILE A 174 -7.87 -2.49 7.95
CA ILE A 174 -7.28 -1.31 8.62
C ILE A 174 -6.22 -0.68 7.73
N LEU A 175 -5.37 -1.50 7.10
CA LEU A 175 -4.36 -1.00 6.17
C LEU A 175 -5.03 -0.27 5.01
N ARG A 176 -6.07 -0.87 4.39
CA ARG A 176 -6.84 -0.21 3.32
C ARG A 176 -7.45 1.11 3.79
N LEU A 177 -8.14 1.13 4.94
CA LEU A 177 -8.72 2.35 5.50
C LEU A 177 -7.66 3.44 5.71
N SER A 178 -6.52 3.08 6.28
CA SER A 178 -5.41 4.03 6.53
C SER A 178 -4.83 4.61 5.24
N ALA A 179 -4.79 3.82 4.15
CA ALA A 179 -4.29 4.29 2.87
C ALA A 179 -5.26 5.30 2.25
N TRP A 180 -6.54 4.96 2.14
CA TRP A 180 -7.56 5.86 1.60
C TRP A 180 -7.70 7.15 2.42
N GLY A 181 -7.70 7.04 3.75
CA GLY A 181 -7.82 8.16 4.67
C GLY A 181 -6.50 8.82 5.08
N ALA A 182 -5.37 8.53 4.42
CA ALA A 182 -4.06 8.96 4.93
C ALA A 182 -3.96 10.48 5.18
N ARG A 183 -4.57 11.30 4.32
CA ARG A 183 -4.54 12.77 4.44
C ARG A 183 -5.41 13.27 5.59
N GLU A 184 -6.60 12.72 5.73
CA GLU A 184 -7.54 13.01 6.80
C GLU A 184 -6.97 12.59 8.15
N LEU A 185 -6.40 11.38 8.22
CA LEU A 185 -5.75 10.84 9.40
C LEU A 185 -4.51 11.66 9.79
N PHE A 186 -3.69 12.06 8.81
CA PHE A 186 -2.54 12.94 9.05
C PHE A 186 -2.97 14.28 9.66
N ARG A 187 -4.01 14.93 9.11
CA ARG A 187 -4.56 16.19 9.64
C ARG A 187 -5.13 16.06 11.05
N ALA A 188 -5.67 14.89 11.38
CA ALA A 188 -6.19 14.58 12.70
C ALA A 188 -5.11 14.07 13.68
N ASN A 189 -3.82 14.18 13.34
CA ASN A 189 -2.70 13.63 14.12
C ASN A 189 -2.88 12.14 14.45
N TYR A 190 -3.51 11.38 13.56
CA TYR A 190 -3.83 9.96 13.69
C TYR A 190 -4.70 9.63 14.92
N THR A 191 -5.51 10.58 15.36
CA THR A 191 -6.46 10.39 16.48
C THR A 191 -7.89 10.48 15.99
N GLY A 192 -8.80 9.76 16.65
CA GLY A 192 -10.22 9.81 16.31
C GLY A 192 -11.00 8.59 16.79
N MET A 193 -12.26 8.51 16.35
CA MET A 193 -13.13 7.36 16.60
C MET A 193 -13.21 6.50 15.34
N LEU A 194 -12.80 5.23 15.46
CA LEU A 194 -13.01 4.22 14.43
C LEU A 194 -14.33 3.52 14.70
N LEU A 195 -15.25 3.56 13.74
CA LEU A 195 -16.50 2.78 13.78
C LEU A 195 -16.33 1.52 12.94
N VAL A 196 -16.69 0.37 13.52
CA VAL A 196 -16.58 -0.94 12.87
C VAL A 196 -17.95 -1.59 12.82
N ASP A 197 -18.33 -1.98 11.61
CA ASP A 197 -19.45 -2.86 11.32
C ASP A 197 -18.89 -4.27 11.12
N PHE A 198 -19.16 -5.15 12.08
CA PHE A 198 -18.71 -6.55 12.05
C PHE A 198 -19.57 -7.44 11.15
N VAL A 199 -20.75 -6.95 10.73
CA VAL A 199 -21.68 -7.66 9.84
C VAL A 199 -22.17 -6.74 8.71
N PRO A 200 -21.26 -6.24 7.84
CA PRO A 200 -21.55 -5.15 6.88
C PRO A 200 -22.57 -5.49 5.80
N GLY A 201 -22.93 -6.76 5.62
CA GLY A 201 -23.96 -7.21 4.67
C GLY A 201 -25.36 -7.39 5.25
N ILE A 202 -25.54 -7.22 6.57
CA ILE A 202 -26.79 -7.53 7.26
C ILE A 202 -27.37 -6.24 7.86
N HIS A 203 -28.64 -5.96 7.55
CA HIS A 203 -29.34 -4.78 8.09
C HIS A 203 -29.62 -4.95 9.59
N ILE A 204 -29.63 -3.86 10.37
CA ILE A 204 -29.76 -3.92 11.84
C ILE A 204 -31.02 -4.69 12.30
N GLU A 205 -32.16 -4.52 11.63
CA GLU A 205 -33.39 -5.25 11.95
C GLU A 205 -33.29 -6.75 11.67
N GLU A 206 -32.50 -7.14 10.67
CA GLU A 206 -32.21 -8.53 10.36
C GLU A 206 -31.25 -9.13 11.39
N VAL A 207 -30.21 -8.39 11.82
CA VAL A 207 -29.33 -8.82 12.93
C VAL A 207 -30.13 -9.11 14.20
N LYS A 208 -31.06 -8.22 14.57
CA LYS A 208 -31.96 -8.42 15.72
C LYS A 208 -32.82 -9.68 15.54
N SER A 209 -33.41 -9.84 14.36
CA SER A 209 -34.25 -10.99 14.02
C SER A 209 -33.47 -12.31 14.12
N ILE A 210 -32.23 -12.34 13.61
CA ILE A 210 -31.33 -13.50 13.72
C ILE A 210 -31.02 -13.83 15.18
N LEU A 211 -30.73 -12.83 16.02
CA LEU A 211 -30.47 -13.04 17.45
C LEU A 211 -31.69 -13.57 18.20
N PHE A 212 -32.88 -13.04 17.92
CA PHE A 212 -34.13 -13.52 18.53
C PHE A 212 -34.45 -14.95 18.10
N HIS A 213 -34.33 -15.25 16.81
CA HIS A 213 -34.54 -16.60 16.32
C HIS A 213 -33.55 -17.60 16.94
N HIS A 214 -32.28 -17.21 17.05
CA HIS A 214 -31.26 -18.05 17.69
C HIS A 214 -31.55 -18.28 19.17
N LYS A 215 -32.03 -17.26 19.90
CA LYS A 215 -32.46 -17.40 21.29
C LYS A 215 -33.57 -18.44 21.44
N ASP A 216 -34.57 -18.42 20.57
CA ASP A 216 -35.72 -19.33 20.64
C ASP A 216 -35.30 -20.77 20.29
N GLN A 217 -34.47 -20.94 19.25
CA GLN A 217 -33.98 -22.25 18.81
C GLN A 217 -33.02 -22.89 19.82
N PHE A 218 -32.13 -22.10 20.42
CA PHE A 218 -31.07 -22.58 21.29
C PHE A 218 -31.32 -22.29 22.78
N ALA A 219 -32.58 -22.06 23.19
CA ALA A 219 -32.98 -21.62 24.52
C ALA A 219 -32.30 -22.36 25.70
N LYS A 220 -32.09 -23.67 25.59
CA LYS A 220 -31.48 -24.53 26.64
C LYS A 220 -29.94 -24.62 26.58
N HIS A 221 -29.30 -23.97 25.61
CA HIS A 221 -27.85 -23.97 25.47
C HIS A 221 -27.23 -22.81 26.25
N LYS A 222 -25.99 -23.02 26.72
CA LYS A 222 -25.17 -21.95 27.27
C LYS A 222 -24.88 -20.88 26.21
N ALA A 223 -24.98 -19.60 26.59
CA ALA A 223 -24.77 -18.46 25.72
C ALA A 223 -23.39 -18.49 25.04
N SER A 224 -22.34 -18.89 25.75
CA SER A 224 -20.98 -18.95 25.22
C SER A 224 -20.72 -20.12 24.25
N ASN A 225 -21.60 -21.12 24.19
CA ASN A 225 -21.41 -22.33 23.39
C ASN A 225 -22.19 -22.34 22.07
N SER A 226 -23.17 -21.45 21.91
CA SER A 226 -23.95 -21.31 20.69
C SER A 226 -24.05 -19.84 20.31
N PHE A 227 -23.82 -19.53 19.04
CA PHE A 227 -23.96 -18.19 18.47
C PHE A 227 -24.40 -18.26 17.00
N PRO A 228 -25.03 -17.22 16.44
CA PRO A 228 -25.50 -17.26 15.06
C PRO A 228 -24.35 -17.36 14.05
N LEU A 229 -24.30 -18.46 13.30
CA LEU A 229 -23.27 -18.69 12.27
C LEU A 229 -23.37 -17.70 11.09
N ALA A 230 -24.56 -17.14 10.86
CA ALA A 230 -24.80 -16.13 9.83
C ALA A 230 -23.91 -14.89 9.97
N PHE A 231 -23.39 -14.62 11.17
CA PHE A 231 -22.51 -13.48 11.40
C PHE A 231 -21.04 -13.75 11.06
N GLY A 232 -20.64 -15.00 10.79
CA GLY A 232 -19.25 -15.35 10.46
C GLY A 232 -18.24 -15.05 11.59
N LEU A 233 -18.71 -14.96 12.84
CA LEU A 233 -17.88 -14.63 13.99
C LEU A 233 -17.14 -15.87 14.52
N VAL A 234 -16.03 -15.62 15.21
CA VAL A 234 -15.35 -16.67 16.00
C VAL A 234 -15.86 -16.68 17.43
N LYS A 235 -15.86 -17.87 18.05
CA LYS A 235 -16.36 -18.10 19.42
C LYS A 235 -15.77 -17.13 20.45
N ARG A 236 -14.48 -16.79 20.35
CA ARG A 236 -13.84 -15.84 21.27
C ARG A 236 -14.40 -14.41 21.15
N PHE A 237 -14.74 -13.99 19.93
CA PHE A 237 -15.34 -12.67 19.70
C PHE A 237 -16.78 -12.63 20.21
N TRP A 238 -17.52 -13.73 20.03
CA TRP A 238 -18.84 -13.87 20.63
C TRP A 238 -18.80 -13.76 22.16
N ARG A 239 -17.85 -14.43 22.83
CA ARG A 239 -17.65 -14.31 24.28
C ARG A 239 -17.34 -12.88 24.70
N PHE A 240 -16.49 -12.19 23.95
CA PHE A 240 -16.22 -10.76 24.18
C PHE A 240 -17.49 -9.90 24.13
N LEU A 241 -18.40 -10.13 23.17
CA LEU A 241 -19.67 -9.39 23.11
C LEU A 241 -20.56 -9.65 24.33
N LEU A 242 -20.63 -10.90 24.80
CA LEU A 242 -21.37 -11.24 26.02
C LEU A 242 -20.78 -10.55 27.24
N GLU A 243 -19.46 -10.63 27.42
CA GLU A 243 -18.75 -9.96 28.52
C GLU A 243 -18.95 -8.44 28.47
N LYS A 244 -18.97 -7.85 27.29
CA LYS A 244 -19.18 -6.40 27.12
C LYS A 244 -20.57 -5.94 27.53
N GLU A 245 -21.57 -6.80 27.36
CA GLU A 245 -22.94 -6.61 27.82
C GLU A 245 -23.15 -7.00 29.29
N GLY A 246 -22.09 -7.43 29.99
CA GLY A 246 -22.19 -7.91 31.37
C GLY A 246 -22.93 -9.24 31.51
N LEU A 247 -22.98 -10.05 30.45
CA LEU A 247 -23.64 -11.35 30.43
C LEU A 247 -22.66 -12.46 30.80
N ASP A 248 -23.07 -13.35 31.68
CA ASP A 248 -22.33 -14.59 31.98
C ASP A 248 -22.46 -15.57 30.81
N GLY A 249 -21.33 -15.97 30.23
CA GLY A 249 -21.29 -16.94 29.13
C GLY A 249 -21.86 -18.32 29.48
N ASP A 250 -21.98 -18.68 30.76
CA ASP A 250 -22.57 -19.93 31.21
C ASP A 250 -24.09 -19.87 31.39
N MET A 251 -24.70 -18.68 31.31
CA MET A 251 -26.15 -18.52 31.35
C MET A 251 -26.81 -19.20 30.14
N LEU A 252 -28.06 -19.62 30.31
CA LEU A 252 -28.85 -20.16 29.20
C LEU A 252 -29.32 -19.03 28.27
N TRP A 253 -29.39 -19.33 26.97
CA TRP A 253 -29.98 -18.42 25.98
C TRP A 253 -31.39 -17.96 26.36
N SER A 254 -32.20 -18.84 26.97
CA SER A 254 -33.54 -18.51 27.48
C SER A 254 -33.53 -17.35 28.48
N SER A 255 -32.45 -17.17 29.22
CA SER A 255 -32.31 -16.16 30.27
C SER A 255 -31.82 -14.80 29.77
N ILE A 256 -31.34 -14.69 28.52
CA ILE A 256 -30.82 -13.42 27.99
C ILE A 256 -31.99 -12.46 27.68
N PRO A 257 -32.06 -11.26 28.29
CA PRO A 257 -33.10 -10.29 27.97
C PRO A 257 -33.05 -9.86 26.49
N LYS A 258 -34.23 -9.62 25.88
CA LYS A 258 -34.29 -9.11 24.49
C LYS A 258 -33.60 -7.75 24.33
N SER A 259 -33.58 -6.92 25.38
CA SER A 259 -32.86 -5.64 25.40
C SER A 259 -31.34 -5.84 25.22
N ASN A 260 -30.75 -6.83 25.87
CA ASN A 260 -29.33 -7.15 25.66
C ASN A 260 -29.07 -7.65 24.24
N LEU A 261 -29.96 -8.45 23.65
CA LEU A 261 -29.81 -8.87 22.26
C LEU A 261 -29.89 -7.68 21.27
N ILE A 262 -30.73 -6.69 21.56
CA ILE A 262 -30.77 -5.43 20.80
C ILE A 262 -29.45 -4.67 20.95
N SER A 263 -28.88 -4.60 22.15
CA SER A 263 -27.59 -3.96 22.39
C SER A 263 -26.44 -4.69 21.69
N ILE A 264 -26.39 -6.02 21.74
CA ILE A 264 -25.44 -6.85 20.96
C ILE A 264 -25.58 -6.56 19.46
N ALA A 265 -26.81 -6.45 18.94
CA ALA A 265 -27.01 -6.10 17.54
C ALA A 265 -26.39 -4.73 17.20
N LEU A 266 -26.50 -3.74 18.08
CA LEU A 266 -25.86 -2.44 17.91
C LEU A 266 -24.34 -2.53 17.99
N LEU A 267 -23.78 -3.29 18.95
CA LEU A 267 -22.33 -3.53 19.03
C LEU A 267 -21.79 -4.22 17.77
N LEU A 268 -22.55 -5.15 17.18
CA LEU A 268 -22.16 -5.80 15.93
C LEU A 268 -22.17 -4.83 14.74
N LYS A 269 -23.08 -3.85 14.71
CA LYS A 269 -23.21 -2.91 13.59
C LYS A 269 -22.30 -1.69 13.67
N GLN A 270 -21.99 -1.22 14.87
CA GLN A 270 -21.36 0.08 15.06
C GLN A 270 -20.52 0.13 16.35
N TYR A 271 -19.57 -0.80 16.50
CA TYR A 271 -18.63 -0.72 17.61
C TYR A 271 -17.61 0.39 17.39
N SER A 272 -17.36 1.19 18.43
CA SER A 272 -16.43 2.31 18.35
C SER A 272 -15.13 2.03 19.08
N PHE A 273 -14.00 2.24 18.42
CA PHE A 273 -12.66 2.19 19.01
C PHE A 273 -12.03 3.59 19.03
N LYS A 274 -11.43 3.95 20.17
CA LYS A 274 -10.66 5.20 20.28
C LYS A 274 -9.26 4.98 19.71
N VAL A 275 -8.99 5.59 18.56
CA VAL A 275 -7.66 5.63 17.94
C VAL A 275 -6.86 6.75 18.58
N VAL A 276 -5.71 6.39 19.14
CA VAL A 276 -4.79 7.34 19.82
C VAL A 276 -3.50 7.59 19.06
N GLY A 277 -3.35 6.96 17.89
CA GLY A 277 -2.21 7.15 17.02
C GLY A 277 -2.10 6.06 15.95
N LYS A 278 -1.05 6.16 15.16
CA LYS A 278 -0.58 5.07 14.29
C LYS A 278 0.24 4.04 15.08
N GLY A 279 0.43 2.85 14.50
CA GLY A 279 1.27 1.79 15.04
C GLY A 279 2.68 2.25 15.41
N GLN A 280 3.24 1.66 16.48
CA GLN A 280 4.56 2.01 17.00
C GLN A 280 5.71 1.33 16.25
N PHE A 281 5.46 0.18 15.64
CA PHE A 281 6.39 -0.48 14.75
C PHE A 281 6.28 0.18 13.39
N LYS A 282 7.41 0.39 12.71
CA LYS A 282 7.51 1.05 11.39
C LYS A 282 6.86 0.20 10.27
N ASP A 283 5.65 -0.29 10.51
CA ASP A 283 4.77 -0.99 9.58
C ASP A 283 4.05 0.01 8.67
N GLU A 284 4.73 1.11 8.32
CA GLU A 284 4.30 1.98 7.23
C GLU A 284 4.83 1.34 5.97
N PHE A 285 3.91 0.80 5.16
CA PHE A 285 4.34 0.05 3.97
C PHE A 285 4.66 0.99 2.81
N VAL A 286 4.06 2.18 2.76
CA VAL A 286 4.13 3.11 1.61
C VAL A 286 3.90 4.56 2.07
N THR A 287 4.39 5.52 1.30
CA THR A 287 4.14 6.95 1.48
C THR A 287 3.07 7.47 0.54
N ALA A 288 2.08 8.19 1.06
CA ALA A 288 1.17 9.01 0.27
C ALA A 288 1.74 10.42 0.10
N GLY A 289 1.74 10.96 -1.11
CA GLY A 289 2.43 12.21 -1.46
C GLY A 289 3.64 11.97 -2.38
N GLY A 290 4.41 13.01 -2.65
CA GLY A 290 5.53 12.97 -3.60
C GLY A 290 5.32 13.91 -4.79
N VAL A 291 6.03 13.65 -5.89
CA VAL A 291 5.98 14.50 -7.09
C VAL A 291 4.59 14.36 -7.76
N PRO A 292 3.86 15.46 -8.02
CA PRO A 292 2.53 15.38 -8.62
C PRO A 292 2.58 14.82 -10.05
N LEU A 293 1.64 13.93 -10.35
CA LEU A 293 1.52 13.33 -11.69
C LEU A 293 1.14 14.34 -12.78
N SER A 294 0.54 15.48 -12.41
CA SER A 294 0.29 16.58 -13.33
C SER A 294 1.59 17.12 -13.95
N GLU A 295 2.72 16.99 -13.24
CA GLU A 295 4.05 17.45 -13.68
C GLU A 295 4.82 16.40 -14.48
N ILE A 296 4.25 15.21 -14.70
CA ILE A 296 4.90 14.06 -15.33
C ILE A 296 4.12 13.61 -16.58
N SER A 297 4.84 13.27 -17.64
CA SER A 297 4.28 12.60 -18.82
C SER A 297 4.25 11.09 -18.57
N LEU A 298 3.09 10.50 -18.27
CA LEU A 298 3.01 9.05 -17.94
C LEU A 298 3.34 8.10 -19.10
N ASN A 299 3.38 8.60 -20.34
CA ASN A 299 3.79 7.81 -21.50
C ASN A 299 5.31 7.60 -21.58
N THR A 300 6.09 8.51 -20.98
CA THR A 300 7.55 8.51 -21.05
C THR A 300 8.21 8.53 -19.67
N MET A 301 7.43 8.81 -18.62
CA MET A 301 7.87 9.15 -17.27
C MET A 301 8.75 10.39 -17.18
N GLU A 302 8.82 11.18 -18.25
CA GLU A 302 9.60 12.41 -18.30
C GLU A 302 8.88 13.54 -17.57
N SER A 303 9.67 14.41 -16.94
CA SER A 303 9.22 15.67 -16.39
C SER A 303 8.68 16.58 -17.49
N LYS A 304 7.53 17.22 -17.22
CA LYS A 304 7.00 18.29 -18.07
C LYS A 304 7.67 19.65 -17.80
N LYS A 305 8.51 19.74 -16.77
CA LYS A 305 9.17 20.98 -16.34
C LYS A 305 10.63 21.03 -16.72
N GLN A 306 11.31 19.89 -16.73
CA GLN A 306 12.74 19.77 -16.96
C GLN A 306 13.00 18.65 -17.98
N PRO A 307 13.39 18.97 -19.22
CA PRO A 307 13.75 17.97 -20.21
C PRO A 307 14.85 17.02 -19.70
N ASN A 308 14.80 15.77 -20.13
CA ASN A 308 15.74 14.71 -19.78
C ASN A 308 15.73 14.28 -18.29
N LEU A 309 14.82 14.81 -17.47
CA LEU A 309 14.58 14.38 -16.10
C LEU A 309 13.38 13.43 -16.08
N PHE A 310 13.53 12.28 -15.43
CA PHE A 310 12.52 11.23 -15.34
C PHE A 310 12.26 10.85 -13.88
N PHE A 311 11.07 10.32 -13.61
CA PHE A 311 10.66 9.88 -12.27
C PHE A 311 9.98 8.52 -12.33
N ALA A 312 10.26 7.63 -11.39
CA ALA A 312 9.59 6.33 -11.31
C ALA A 312 9.44 5.84 -9.86
N GLY A 313 8.42 5.01 -9.63
CA GLY A 313 8.14 4.41 -8.33
C GLY A 313 7.58 5.39 -7.30
N GLU A 314 7.83 5.11 -6.02
CA GLU A 314 7.21 5.79 -4.86
C GLU A 314 7.68 7.24 -4.62
N VAL A 315 8.59 7.77 -5.44
CA VAL A 315 8.90 9.21 -5.41
C VAL A 315 7.75 10.04 -6.00
N LEU A 316 6.92 9.42 -6.83
CA LEU A 316 5.72 10.00 -7.40
C LEU A 316 4.57 9.95 -6.40
N ASN A 317 3.60 10.86 -6.55
CA ASN A 317 2.33 10.81 -5.80
C ASN A 317 1.42 9.68 -6.28
N ILE A 318 1.88 8.44 -6.08
CA ILE A 318 1.19 7.19 -6.35
C ILE A 318 1.41 6.29 -5.15
N ASP A 319 0.31 5.90 -4.50
CA ASP A 319 0.31 4.82 -3.52
C ASP A 319 -0.83 3.85 -3.84
N GLY A 320 -0.50 2.57 -3.79
CA GLY A 320 -1.40 1.43 -3.92
C GLY A 320 -1.63 0.75 -2.56
N ILE A 321 -2.72 -0.01 -2.44
CA ILE A 321 -2.95 -0.85 -1.26
C ILE A 321 -1.98 -2.05 -1.21
N THR A 322 -2.06 -2.87 -0.16
CA THR A 322 -1.32 -4.15 -0.11
C THR A 322 -1.75 -5.09 -1.24
N GLY A 323 -0.83 -5.93 -1.73
CA GLY A 323 -1.11 -6.95 -2.75
C GLY A 323 -0.23 -6.88 -4.00
N GLY A 324 0.90 -6.17 -3.95
CA GLY A 324 1.85 -6.06 -5.07
C GLY A 324 1.67 -4.82 -5.94
N PHE A 325 0.64 -4.00 -5.71
CA PHE A 325 0.34 -2.80 -6.50
C PHE A 325 1.48 -1.76 -6.50
N ASN A 326 2.13 -1.53 -5.37
CA ASN A 326 3.25 -0.57 -5.29
C ASN A 326 4.47 -1.06 -6.07
N PHE A 327 4.75 -2.36 -6.02
CA PHE A 327 5.77 -2.98 -6.86
C PHE A 327 5.42 -2.86 -8.34
N GLN A 328 4.17 -3.17 -8.73
CA GLN A 328 3.74 -3.01 -10.11
C GLN A 328 3.92 -1.57 -10.62
N ASN A 329 3.61 -0.56 -9.80
CA ASN A 329 3.87 0.83 -10.14
C ASN A 329 5.36 1.11 -10.36
N ALA A 330 6.23 0.61 -9.47
CA ALA A 330 7.67 0.75 -9.61
C ALA A 330 8.21 0.07 -10.88
N TRP A 331 7.76 -1.15 -11.19
CA TRP A 331 8.16 -1.89 -12.39
C TRP A 331 7.71 -1.20 -13.67
N THR A 332 6.43 -0.84 -13.74
CA THR A 332 5.85 -0.18 -14.90
C THR A 332 6.52 1.16 -15.17
N GLY A 333 6.61 2.02 -14.15
CA GLY A 333 7.26 3.33 -14.27
C GLY A 333 8.75 3.22 -14.59
N GLY A 334 9.46 2.26 -13.97
CA GLY A 334 10.87 2.01 -14.26
C GLY A 334 11.10 1.56 -15.70
N TYR A 335 10.27 0.64 -16.20
CA TYR A 335 10.34 0.15 -17.59
C TYR A 335 10.09 1.27 -18.60
N ILE A 336 9.04 2.07 -18.40
CA ILE A 336 8.70 3.19 -19.30
C ILE A 336 9.82 4.24 -19.30
N ALA A 337 10.31 4.62 -18.12
CA ALA A 337 11.40 5.60 -17.99
C ALA A 337 12.68 5.10 -18.67
N GLY A 338 13.11 3.87 -18.37
CA GLY A 338 14.32 3.26 -18.91
C GLY A 338 14.28 3.14 -20.44
N THR A 339 13.15 2.68 -20.99
CA THR A 339 12.96 2.54 -22.44
C THR A 339 12.95 3.90 -23.14
N SER A 340 12.33 4.90 -22.52
CA SER A 340 12.30 6.27 -23.06
C SER A 340 13.69 6.88 -23.10
N ILE A 341 14.45 6.77 -22.01
CA ILE A 341 15.86 7.23 -21.94
C ILE A 341 16.70 6.52 -23.01
N GLY A 342 16.59 5.20 -23.13
CA GLY A 342 17.34 4.42 -24.13
C GLY A 342 17.03 4.85 -25.57
N THR A 343 15.77 5.13 -25.88
CA THR A 343 15.32 5.59 -27.21
C THR A 343 15.87 6.98 -27.53
N LEU A 344 15.80 7.91 -26.56
CA LEU A 344 16.34 9.27 -26.71
C LEU A 344 17.86 9.26 -26.90
N ALA A 345 18.58 8.50 -26.08
CA ALA A 345 20.04 8.37 -26.16
C ALA A 345 20.49 7.77 -27.50
N SER A 346 19.79 6.74 -28.00
CA SER A 346 20.08 6.13 -29.30
C SER A 346 19.85 7.10 -30.46
N SER A 347 18.76 7.88 -30.39
CA SER A 347 18.43 8.88 -31.40
C SER A 347 19.44 10.03 -31.44
N TYR A 348 19.97 10.43 -30.27
CA TYR A 348 21.00 11.45 -30.16
C TYR A 348 22.32 10.98 -30.82
N LEU A 349 22.75 9.75 -30.52
CA LEU A 349 23.94 9.14 -31.11
C LEU A 349 23.86 9.07 -32.64
N MET A 350 22.69 8.73 -33.20
CA MET A 350 22.54 8.71 -34.66
C MET A 350 22.67 10.10 -35.30
N ARG A 351 22.26 11.17 -34.61
CA ARG A 351 22.37 12.55 -35.12
C ARG A 351 23.78 13.14 -35.04
N GLU A 352 24.62 12.67 -34.12
CA GLU A 352 26.02 13.11 -34.06
C GLU A 352 26.91 12.40 -35.09
N VAL A 353 26.48 11.23 -35.59
CA VAL A 353 27.21 10.43 -36.58
C VAL A 353 26.80 10.78 -38.03
N SER A 354 25.63 11.42 -38.22
CA SER A 354 25.15 11.95 -39.49
C SER A 354 25.56 13.40 -39.70
#